data_AF-A0A6J6S3L1-F1
#
_entry.id   AF-A0A6J6S3L1-F1
#
_cell.length_a   1.000
_cell.length_b   1.000
_cell.length_c   1.000
_cell.angle_alpha   90.00
_cell.angle_beta   90.00
_cell.angle_gamma   90.00
#
_symmetry.space_group_name_H-M   'P 1'
#
loop_
_entity.id
_entity.type
_entity.pdbx_description
1 polymer ?
#
loop_
_entity_poly.entity_id
_entity_poly.type
_entity_poly.pdbx_seq_one_letter_code
_entity_poly.pdbx_strand_id
1 'polypeptide(L)' 'MTNEYELADDSRKKLIFEKEDLLAPLRSGMLQPPHPMAPGTTHIDYYRGDITGGSNG' A
#
# COMPACT_ATOMS: atom_id res chain seq x y z
N MET A 1 3.52 -6.27 7.65
CA MET A 1 3.68 -6.29 9.12
C MET A 1 5.07 -6.83 9.41
N THR A 2 5.85 -6.14 10.23
CA THR A 2 7.18 -6.61 10.66
C THR A 2 7.01 -7.69 11.74
N ASN A 3 8.07 -8.45 12.01
CA ASN A 3 8.11 -9.40 13.13
C ASN A 3 8.75 -8.77 14.38
N GLU A 4 8.67 -7.45 14.52
CA GLU A 4 9.20 -6.73 15.67
C GLU A 4 8.11 -6.61 16.74
N TYR A 5 8.40 -7.12 17.94
CA TYR A 5 7.43 -7.19 19.04
C TYR A 5 7.84 -6.30 20.24
N GLU A 6 9.05 -5.76 20.25
CA GLU A 6 9.58 -4.86 21.28
C GLU A 6 9.42 -3.39 20.88
N LEU A 7 8.17 -2.94 20.77
CA LEU A 7 7.81 -1.59 20.30
C LEU A 7 7.37 -0.64 21.43
N ALA A 8 7.57 -1.02 22.70
CA ALA A 8 7.18 -0.17 23.83
C ALA A 8 8.13 1.03 23.98
N ASP A 9 7.58 2.22 24.22
CA ASP A 9 8.35 3.46 24.38
C ASP A 9 7.77 4.33 25.52
N ASP A 10 8.52 5.35 25.94
CA ASP A 10 8.23 6.23 27.08
C ASP A 10 7.11 7.25 26.83
N SER A 11 6.65 7.38 25.59
CA SER A 11 5.68 8.40 25.20
C SER A 11 4.80 7.95 24.03
N ARG A 12 3.50 8.18 24.17
CA ARG A 12 2.49 7.83 23.14
C ARG A 12 2.81 8.43 21.77
N LYS A 13 3.39 9.63 21.72
CA LYS A 13 3.67 10.33 20.46
C LYS A 13 4.60 9.51 19.55
N LYS A 14 5.58 8.80 20.13
CA LYS A 14 6.54 7.97 19.38
C LYS A 14 5.91 6.70 18.78
N LEU A 15 4.75 6.30 19.30
CA LEU A 15 3.99 5.13 18.82
C LEU A 15 2.93 5.49 17.79
N ILE A 16 2.88 6.75 17.35
CA ILE A 16 2.02 7.20 16.26
C ILE A 16 2.87 7.22 15.00
N PHE A 17 2.70 6.19 14.17
CA PHE A 17 3.40 6.06 12.90
C PHE A 17 2.71 6.86 11.80
N GLU A 18 3.50 7.60 11.04
CA GLU A 18 3.05 8.31 9.85
C GLU A 18 3.24 7.44 8.60
N LYS A 19 2.75 7.95 7.47
CA LYS A 19 2.82 7.25 6.18
C LYS A 19 4.26 6.85 5.83
N GLU A 20 5.19 7.76 6.07
CA GLU A 20 6.61 7.60 5.71
C GLU A 20 7.29 6.52 6.57
N ASP A 21 6.83 6.33 7.81
CA ASP A 21 7.36 5.32 8.73
C ASP A 21 6.92 3.90 8.34
N LEU A 22 5.77 3.79 7.66
CA LEU A 22 5.14 2.51 7.33
C LEU A 22 5.41 2.06 5.90
N LEU A 23 5.59 3.00 4.96
CA LEU A 23 5.72 2.69 3.55
C LEU A 23 7.19 2.58 3.13
N ALA A 24 7.51 1.48 2.46
CA ALA A 24 8.82 1.34 1.81
C ALA A 24 8.96 2.37 0.66
N PRO A 25 10.20 2.82 0.36
CA PRO A 25 10.46 3.66 -0.80
C PRO A 25 10.04 2.99 -2.10
N LEU A 26 9.63 3.79 -3.08
CA LEU A 26 9.36 3.29 -4.42
C LEU A 26 10.64 2.78 -5.07
N ARG A 27 10.53 1.62 -5.73
CA ARG A 27 11.60 1.09 -6.56
C ARG A 27 11.65 1.83 -7.88
N SER A 28 12.81 1.83 -8.52
CA SER A 28 12.96 2.38 -9.88
C SER A 28 11.92 1.78 -10.83
N GLY A 29 11.25 2.64 -11.59
CA GLY A 29 10.19 2.25 -12.53
C GLY A 29 8.79 2.09 -11.92
N MET A 30 8.62 2.20 -10.60
CA MET A 30 7.28 2.21 -9.98
C MET A 30 6.59 3.56 -10.13
N LEU A 31 5.29 3.55 -10.40
CA LEU A 31 4.44 4.74 -10.41
C LEU A 31 4.08 5.15 -8.97
N GLN A 32 3.97 6.45 -8.70
CA GLN A 32 3.41 6.92 -7.44
C GLN A 32 1.89 6.66 -7.39
N PRO A 33 1.34 6.28 -6.23
CA PRO A 33 -0.11 6.28 -6.03
C PRO A 33 -0.68 7.71 -6.01
N PRO A 34 -1.95 7.92 -6.40
CA PRO A 34 -2.93 6.91 -6.82
C PRO A 34 -2.67 6.40 -8.25
N HIS A 35 -2.86 5.10 -8.46
CA HIS A 35 -2.68 4.47 -9.78
C HIS A 35 -3.89 4.71 -10.69
N PRO A 36 -3.68 4.88 -12.01
CA PRO A 36 -4.79 4.90 -12.97
C PRO A 36 -5.46 3.53 -13.04
N MET A 37 -6.73 3.51 -13.44
CA MET A 37 -7.43 2.26 -13.75
C MET A 37 -6.79 1.58 -14.96
N ALA A 38 -6.95 0.26 -15.07
CA ALA A 38 -6.51 -0.50 -16.21
C ALA A 38 -7.13 0.10 -17.50
N PRO A 39 -6.39 0.24 -18.60
CA PRO A 39 -6.88 0.90 -19.80
C PRO A 39 -8.18 0.28 -20.32
N GLY A 40 -9.17 1.12 -20.63
CA GLY A 40 -10.47 0.69 -21.17
C GLY A 40 -11.44 0.09 -20.16
N THR A 41 -11.17 0.24 -18.85
CA THR A 41 -11.98 -0.37 -17.78
C THR A 41 -12.74 0.67 -16.96
N THR A 42 -13.73 0.20 -16.23
CA THR A 42 -14.56 0.97 -15.30
C THR A 42 -14.46 0.38 -13.90
N HIS A 43 -14.97 1.11 -12.89
CA HIS A 43 -15.02 0.61 -11.51
C HIS A 43 -15.84 -0.67 -11.38
N ILE A 44 -16.85 -0.87 -12.23
CA ILE A 44 -17.67 -2.08 -12.25
C ILE A 44 -16.80 -3.31 -12.52
N ASP A 45 -15.87 -3.23 -13.47
CA ASP A 45 -14.99 -4.34 -13.85
C ASP A 45 -14.06 -4.76 -12.69
N TYR A 46 -13.61 -3.79 -11.88
CA TYR A 46 -12.86 -4.05 -10.64
C TYR A 46 -13.72 -4.72 -9.57
N TYR A 47 -14.95 -4.25 -9.35
CA TYR A 47 -15.85 -4.82 -8.35
C TYR A 47 -16.35 -6.22 -8.70
N ARG A 48 -16.36 -6.58 -9.99
CA ARG A 48 -16.65 -7.94 -10.47
C ARG A 48 -15.45 -8.89 -10.42
N GLY A 49 -14.24 -8.34 -10.27
CA GLY A 49 -13.00 -9.12 -10.32
C GLY A 49 -12.53 -9.44 -11.74
N ASP A 50 -13.03 -8.73 -12.75
CA ASP A 50 -12.68 -8.92 -14.17
C ASP A 50 -11.25 -8.42 -14.48
N ILE A 51 -10.64 -7.66 -13.57
CA ILE A 51 -9.27 -7.13 -13.69
C ILE A 51 -8.26 -8.02 -12.96
N THR A 52 -7.39 -8.67 -13.71
CA THR A 52 -6.35 -9.58 -13.19
C THR A 52 -5.06 -8.87 -12.74
N GLY A 53 -5.00 -7.54 -12.87
CA GLY A 53 -3.81 -6.74 -12.57
C GLY A 53 -3.53 -6.46 -11.09
N GLY A 54 -4.37 -6.95 -10.17
CA GLY A 54 -4.22 -6.76 -8.72
C GLY A 54 -4.00 -8.04 -7.91
N SER A 55 -4.12 -9.21 -8.53
CA SER A 55 -3.91 -10.50 -7.88
C SER A 55 -2.60 -11.13 -8.35
N ASN A 56 -1.50 -10.84 -7.65
CA ASN A 56 -0.25 -11.59 -7.85
C ASN A 56 -0.20 -12.76 -6.87
N GLY A 57 0.21 -13.93 -7.40
CA GLY A 57 1.13 -14.89 -6.77
C GLY A 57 0.79 -15.44 -5.39
#